data_AF-A0A0F8DNU2-F1
#
_entry.id   AF-A0A0F8DNU2-F1
#
_cell.length_a   1.000
_cell.length_b   1.000
_cell.length_c   1.000
_cell.angle_alpha   90.00
_cell.angle_beta   90.00
_cell.angle_gamma   90.00
#
_symmetry.space_group_name_H-M   'P 1'
#
loop_
_entity.id
_entity.type
_entity.pdbx_description
1 polymer ?
#
loop_
_entity_poly.entity_id
_entity_poly.type
_entity_poly.pdbx_seq_one_letter_code
_entity_poly.pdbx_strand_id
1 'polypeptide(L)'
;MSNKEKAYSTFKIPKKNGGLREINAPSKKMKNIQRWILNNILYKLNAGNLAHGFIPDRSILTNASIHVGQDLVLGIDIKDYFPSISFRSVYYIFKSAGYTKKIAWSLSDLCTYHWKLPQGAPTSPMLANLSTVDLDYEIDNYCTRRNFRYSRYADDITISGSYKLPMHKQKIIEIIERNGFVINEEKTRVLSRGSQQKVTGLVVNDKVSIGRRKKKILRAIVHNIQKNGAETENREKDPFFKEKICGELAFAKMVDPDFANPLIEKLKGFNWLSYDENLKNSRDSELIVRSLEKKHYFHPVDANNIIESESDFLKAIATTITELKHYIEDRRWTEPFWDEAREVEMDGKKYKIPAVPKKESKIQPTIHIFFCRNLLPFGIHVLRETDEGIGKLDFKFLVTIKGNIPVNVCAEFKLAHNEELEHGLTKQLPLYLKASPSKSGLFLVMWFKDEKEEYFKRPTNQNKTQMLKYLEETIKKINECGKFKIESVLIDASKRPSASHS
;
A
#
# COMPACT_ATOMS: atom_id res chain seq x y z
N MET A 1 -13.31 15.48 26.10
CA MET A 1 -13.06 16.18 24.82
C MET A 1 -11.58 16.24 24.38
N SER A 2 -10.59 15.90 25.23
CA SER A 2 -9.15 16.13 24.94
C SER A 2 -8.42 15.11 24.03
N ASN A 3 -9.04 14.02 23.55
CA ASN A 3 -8.29 12.92 22.90
C ASN A 3 -8.76 12.50 21.50
N LYS A 4 -9.65 13.27 20.84
CA LYS A 4 -10.13 12.95 19.48
C LYS A 4 -9.09 13.22 18.40
N GLU A 5 -8.27 14.26 18.56
CA GLU A 5 -7.21 14.56 17.60
C GLU A 5 -6.15 13.45 17.57
N LYS A 6 -5.82 12.85 18.72
CA LYS A 6 -4.93 11.66 18.75
C LYS A 6 -5.59 10.41 18.17
N ALA A 7 -6.91 10.41 18.02
CA ALA A 7 -7.68 9.28 17.50
C ALA A 7 -7.90 9.35 15.99
N TYR A 8 -7.48 10.42 15.31
CA TYR A 8 -7.56 10.59 13.86
C TYR A 8 -6.20 11.01 13.30
N SER A 9 -5.92 10.59 12.07
CA SER A 9 -4.80 11.06 11.25
C SER A 9 -5.37 11.72 10.00
N THR A 10 -4.95 12.96 9.76
CA THR A 10 -5.38 13.74 8.60
C THR A 10 -4.28 13.77 7.56
N PHE A 11 -4.60 13.36 6.34
CA PHE A 11 -3.68 13.41 5.21
C PHE A 11 -4.45 13.67 3.91
N LYS A 12 -3.74 14.06 2.84
CA LYS A 12 -4.34 14.41 1.55
C LYS A 12 -4.00 13.35 0.51
N ILE A 13 -4.98 12.98 -0.32
CA ILE A 13 -4.79 12.10 -1.47
C ILE A 13 -5.21 12.82 -2.76
N PRO A 14 -4.52 12.62 -3.90
CA PRO A 14 -4.91 13.21 -5.17
C PRO A 14 -6.27 12.68 -5.63
N LYS A 15 -7.15 13.56 -6.11
CA LYS A 15 -8.39 13.18 -6.81
C LYS A 15 -8.08 12.85 -8.27
N LYS A 16 -8.88 11.96 -8.87
CA LYS A 16 -8.75 11.58 -10.30
C LYS A 16 -8.87 12.76 -11.27
N ASN A 17 -9.61 13.80 -10.90
CA ASN A 17 -9.87 14.96 -11.75
C ASN A 17 -9.00 16.17 -11.35
N GLY A 18 -7.93 15.95 -10.58
CA GLY A 18 -7.11 17.02 -10.01
C GLY A 18 -7.59 17.51 -8.64
N GLY A 19 -6.68 18.17 -7.92
CA GLY A 19 -6.89 18.62 -6.54
C GLY A 19 -6.67 17.53 -5.49
N LEU A 20 -6.83 17.92 -4.22
CA LEU A 20 -6.57 17.06 -3.07
C LEU A 20 -7.87 16.72 -2.33
N ARG A 21 -7.99 15.48 -1.87
CA ARG A 21 -9.03 15.00 -0.96
C ARG A 21 -8.40 14.80 0.41
N GLU A 22 -8.89 15.55 1.38
CA GLU A 22 -8.55 15.32 2.78
C GLU A 22 -9.22 14.04 3.29
N ILE A 23 -8.43 13.16 3.87
CA ILE A 23 -8.85 11.93 4.54
C ILE A 23 -8.58 12.10 6.03
N ASN A 24 -9.63 11.85 6.81
CA ASN A 24 -9.58 11.83 8.27
C ASN A 24 -9.69 10.37 8.71
N ALA A 25 -8.55 9.68 8.75
CA ALA A 25 -8.47 8.25 9.04
C ALA A 25 -8.46 8.00 10.56
N PRO A 26 -9.42 7.26 11.13
CA PRO A 26 -9.39 6.94 12.55
C PRO A 26 -8.26 5.95 12.88
N SER A 27 -7.77 6.04 14.11
CA SER A 27 -6.81 5.10 14.69
C SER A 27 -7.37 3.67 14.70
N LYS A 28 -6.50 2.66 14.81
CA LYS A 28 -6.93 1.24 14.83
C LYS A 28 -7.97 0.99 15.93
N LYS A 29 -7.78 1.56 17.12
CA LYS A 29 -8.73 1.46 18.24
C LYS A 29 -10.07 2.10 17.91
N MET A 30 -10.06 3.32 17.34
CA MET A 30 -11.29 4.00 16.95
C MET A 30 -12.03 3.26 15.83
N LYS A 31 -11.31 2.75 14.81
CA LYS A 31 -11.89 1.92 13.74
C LYS A 31 -12.58 0.68 14.30
N ASN A 32 -12.04 0.04 15.34
CA ASN A 32 -12.67 -1.13 15.95
C ASN A 32 -14.00 -0.77 16.63
N ILE A 33 -14.04 0.34 17.37
CA ILE A 33 -15.28 0.84 17.99
C ILE A 33 -16.32 1.19 16.91
N GLN A 34 -15.90 1.91 15.87
CA GLN A 34 -16.76 2.30 14.76
C GLN A 34 -17.29 1.09 13.97
N ARG A 35 -16.47 0.06 13.74
CA ARG A 35 -16.93 -1.20 13.14
C ARG A 35 -17.94 -1.92 14.02
N TRP A 36 -17.75 -1.91 15.33
CA TRP A 36 -18.73 -2.47 16.25
C TRP A 36 -20.08 -1.75 16.13
N ILE A 37 -20.06 -0.40 16.12
CA ILE A 37 -21.27 0.42 15.92
C ILE A 37 -21.92 0.11 14.56
N LEU A 38 -21.12 0.04 13.50
CA LEU A 38 -21.60 -0.26 12.16
C LEU A 38 -22.35 -1.60 12.11
N ASN A 39 -21.71 -2.67 12.58
CA ASN A 39 -22.25 -4.03 12.48
C ASN A 39 -23.41 -4.29 13.44
N ASN A 40 -23.35 -3.75 14.67
CA ASN A 40 -24.32 -4.09 15.70
C ASN A 40 -25.51 -3.13 15.76
N ILE A 41 -25.37 -1.93 15.18
CA ILE A 41 -26.39 -0.88 15.21
C ILE A 41 -26.76 -0.47 13.79
N LEU A 42 -25.84 0.14 13.04
CA LEU A 42 -26.20 0.86 11.82
C LEU A 42 -26.72 -0.04 10.69
N TYR A 43 -26.13 -1.22 10.47
CA TYR A 43 -26.61 -2.16 9.45
C TYR A 43 -27.97 -2.79 9.79
N LYS A 44 -28.45 -2.64 11.02
CA LYS A 44 -29.81 -3.07 11.41
C LYS A 44 -30.85 -1.98 11.16
N LEU A 45 -30.41 -0.76 10.82
CA LEU A 45 -31.31 0.34 10.48
C LEU A 45 -31.65 0.28 8.99
N ASN A 46 -32.89 0.63 8.65
CA ASN A 46 -33.35 0.66 7.28
C ASN A 46 -32.90 1.97 6.60
N ALA A 47 -32.02 1.86 5.59
CA ALA A 47 -31.59 2.98 4.76
C ALA A 47 -32.38 3.11 3.44
N GLY A 48 -33.51 2.40 3.33
CA GLY A 48 -34.32 2.34 2.12
C GLY A 48 -33.72 1.46 1.01
N ASN A 49 -34.42 1.41 -0.12
CA ASN A 49 -34.06 0.58 -1.28
C ASN A 49 -33.45 1.37 -2.44
N LEU A 50 -33.39 2.69 -2.32
CA LEU A 50 -32.95 3.62 -3.38
C LEU A 50 -31.44 3.84 -3.38
N ALA A 51 -30.79 3.64 -2.22
CA ALA A 51 -29.35 3.72 -2.05
C ALA A 51 -28.68 2.38 -2.37
N HIS A 52 -27.66 2.42 -3.21
CA HIS A 52 -26.83 1.26 -3.58
C HIS A 52 -25.38 1.39 -3.11
N GLY A 53 -24.90 2.60 -2.85
CA GLY A 53 -23.55 2.83 -2.38
C GLY A 53 -23.41 2.40 -0.92
N PHE A 54 -22.40 1.59 -0.60
CA PHE A 54 -22.07 1.17 0.78
C PHE A 54 -23.13 0.35 1.52
N ILE A 55 -24.16 -0.13 0.81
CA ILE A 55 -25.17 -1.04 1.34
C ILE A 55 -24.70 -2.49 1.07
N PRO A 56 -24.74 -3.40 2.06
CA PRO A 56 -24.48 -4.82 1.83
C PRO A 56 -25.33 -5.39 0.69
N ASP A 57 -24.76 -6.29 -0.09
CA ASP A 57 -25.41 -6.94 -1.25
C ASP A 57 -25.85 -5.99 -2.39
N ARG A 58 -25.50 -4.70 -2.29
CA ARG A 58 -25.62 -3.73 -3.38
C ARG A 58 -24.26 -3.44 -3.98
N SER A 59 -24.26 -3.05 -5.25
CA SER A 59 -23.06 -2.78 -6.02
C SER A 59 -23.34 -1.78 -7.14
N ILE A 60 -22.28 -1.32 -7.79
CA ILE A 60 -22.38 -0.50 -9.00
C ILE A 60 -23.22 -1.18 -10.11
N LEU A 61 -23.26 -2.52 -10.14
CA LEU A 61 -24.08 -3.28 -11.08
C LEU A 61 -25.56 -3.13 -10.74
N THR A 62 -25.94 -3.33 -9.47
CA THR A 62 -27.34 -3.17 -9.05
C THR A 62 -27.84 -1.75 -9.28
N ASN A 63 -26.97 -0.75 -9.09
CA ASN A 63 -27.28 0.65 -9.37
C ASN A 63 -27.48 0.89 -10.88
N ALA A 64 -26.52 0.47 -11.70
CA ALA A 64 -26.57 0.66 -13.16
C ALA A 64 -27.75 -0.07 -13.82
N SER A 65 -28.13 -1.25 -13.29
CA SER A 65 -29.19 -2.09 -13.85
C SER A 65 -30.56 -1.39 -13.90
N ILE A 66 -30.83 -0.49 -12.96
CA ILE A 66 -32.09 0.28 -12.91
C ILE A 66 -32.27 1.14 -14.16
N HIS A 67 -31.17 1.65 -14.71
CA HIS A 67 -31.19 2.68 -15.76
C HIS A 67 -31.00 2.12 -17.18
N VAL A 68 -31.02 0.80 -17.34
CA VAL A 68 -30.81 0.15 -18.63
C VAL A 68 -31.92 0.52 -19.63
N GLY A 69 -31.55 0.79 -20.88
CA GLY A 69 -32.50 0.98 -21.97
C GLY A 69 -33.21 2.34 -22.02
N GLN A 70 -32.81 3.28 -21.16
CA GLN A 70 -33.51 4.57 -21.03
C GLN A 70 -32.99 5.62 -22.03
N ASP A 71 -33.87 6.51 -22.48
CA ASP A 71 -33.51 7.50 -23.52
C ASP A 71 -32.45 8.49 -23.04
N LEU A 72 -32.58 8.95 -21.80
CA LEU A 72 -31.67 9.88 -21.15
C LEU A 72 -31.24 9.38 -19.76
N VAL A 73 -30.01 9.69 -19.38
CA VAL A 73 -29.45 9.50 -18.03
C VAL A 73 -28.88 10.82 -17.53
N LEU A 74 -29.44 11.34 -16.45
CA LEU A 74 -28.98 12.49 -15.67
C LEU A 74 -28.16 11.98 -14.47
N GLY A 75 -26.88 12.35 -14.41
CA GLY A 75 -26.04 12.15 -13.24
C GLY A 75 -25.81 13.46 -12.50
N ILE A 76 -26.03 13.47 -11.20
CA ILE A 76 -25.82 14.62 -10.30
C ILE A 76 -24.88 14.16 -9.17
N ASP A 77 -23.82 14.91 -8.90
CA ASP A 77 -22.86 14.62 -7.81
C ASP A 77 -23.07 15.62 -6.68
N ILE A 78 -23.15 15.14 -5.43
CA ILE A 78 -23.26 16.01 -4.25
C ILE A 78 -21.87 16.50 -3.84
N LYS A 79 -21.71 17.82 -3.73
CA LYS A 79 -20.47 18.45 -3.27
C LYS A 79 -20.25 18.17 -1.79
N ASP A 80 -19.03 17.75 -1.45
CA ASP A 80 -18.56 17.52 -0.08
C ASP A 80 -19.53 16.67 0.76
N TYR A 81 -20.03 15.58 0.16
CA TYR A 81 -21.09 14.74 0.70
C TYR A 81 -20.93 14.28 2.16
N PHE A 82 -19.75 13.77 2.55
CA PHE A 82 -19.52 13.40 3.96
C PHE A 82 -19.43 14.64 4.87
N PRO A 83 -18.57 15.64 4.56
CA PRO A 83 -18.51 16.86 5.35
C PRO A 83 -19.83 17.64 5.52
N SER A 84 -20.77 17.54 4.58
CA SER A 84 -22.07 18.23 4.68
C SER A 84 -23.00 17.61 5.73
N ILE A 85 -22.74 16.38 6.17
CA ILE A 85 -23.54 15.70 7.18
C ILE A 85 -23.00 16.03 8.57
N SER A 86 -23.80 16.81 9.31
CA SER A 86 -23.44 17.33 10.62
C SER A 86 -23.57 16.31 11.75
N PHE A 87 -22.90 16.60 12.88
CA PHE A 87 -23.10 15.90 14.15
C PHE A 87 -24.57 15.84 14.55
N ARG A 88 -25.31 16.94 14.33
CA ARG A 88 -26.72 17.02 14.68
C ARG A 88 -27.54 15.99 13.91
N SER A 89 -27.28 15.83 12.60
CA SER A 89 -27.94 14.82 11.77
C SER A 89 -27.66 13.40 12.29
N VAL A 90 -26.40 13.10 12.61
CA VAL A 90 -26.00 11.80 13.20
C VAL A 90 -26.66 11.56 14.56
N TYR A 91 -26.76 12.59 15.39
CA TYR A 91 -27.44 12.53 16.68
C TYR A 91 -28.92 12.16 16.53
N TYR A 92 -29.63 12.76 15.58
CA TYR A 92 -31.03 12.42 15.35
C TYR A 92 -31.22 11.02 14.75
N ILE A 93 -30.28 10.51 13.95
CA ILE A 93 -30.32 9.10 13.51
C ILE A 93 -30.33 8.16 14.71
N PHE A 94 -29.37 8.31 15.64
CA PHE A 94 -29.34 7.48 16.85
C PHE A 94 -30.53 7.77 17.77
N LYS A 95 -31.01 9.01 17.83
CA LYS A 95 -32.17 9.34 18.66
C LYS A 95 -33.44 8.67 18.15
N SER A 96 -33.67 8.69 16.83
CA SER A 96 -34.80 8.02 16.16
C SER A 96 -34.69 6.50 16.20
N ALA A 97 -33.47 5.95 16.28
CA ALA A 97 -33.24 4.53 16.54
C ALA A 97 -33.59 4.08 17.98
N GLY A 98 -34.05 5.00 18.85
CA GLY A 98 -34.54 4.69 20.20
C GLY A 98 -33.55 4.93 21.33
N TYR A 99 -32.33 5.41 21.06
CA TYR A 99 -31.34 5.65 22.11
C TYR A 99 -31.68 6.87 23.00
N THR A 100 -31.24 6.83 24.26
CA THR A 100 -31.38 7.98 25.18
C THR A 100 -30.53 9.16 24.68
N LYS A 101 -30.86 10.39 25.12
CA LYS A 101 -30.12 11.61 24.69
C LYS A 101 -28.60 11.47 24.94
N LYS A 102 -28.22 10.94 26.10
CA LYS A 102 -26.81 10.73 26.48
C LYS A 102 -26.11 9.73 25.56
N ILE A 103 -26.75 8.59 25.28
CA ILE A 103 -26.16 7.54 24.43
C ILE A 103 -26.07 8.01 22.97
N ALA A 104 -27.14 8.63 22.45
CA ALA A 104 -27.15 9.18 21.09
C ALA A 104 -26.03 10.23 20.90
N TRP A 105 -25.80 11.08 21.90
CA TRP A 105 -24.68 12.02 21.89
C TRP A 105 -23.33 11.32 21.84
N SER A 106 -23.09 10.33 22.71
CA SER A 106 -21.83 9.58 22.74
C SER A 106 -21.57 8.81 21.44
N LEU A 107 -22.58 8.16 20.86
CA LEU A 107 -22.44 7.44 19.59
C LEU A 107 -22.14 8.40 18.44
N SER A 108 -22.81 9.56 18.42
CA SER A 108 -22.55 10.61 17.43
C SER A 108 -21.16 11.18 17.55
N ASP A 109 -20.69 11.39 18.79
CA ASP A 109 -19.32 11.83 19.05
C ASP A 109 -18.32 10.80 18.52
N LEU A 110 -18.51 9.51 18.78
CA LEU A 110 -17.62 8.46 18.24
C LEU A 110 -17.62 8.37 16.71
N CYS A 111 -18.71 8.76 16.05
CA CYS A 111 -18.87 8.66 14.59
C CYS A 111 -18.49 9.92 13.82
N THR A 112 -18.22 11.03 14.51
CA THR A 112 -17.98 12.34 13.88
C THR A 112 -16.65 12.93 14.31
N TYR A 113 -16.08 13.77 13.46
CA TYR A 113 -14.84 14.49 13.70
C TYR A 113 -15.01 15.92 13.21
N HIS A 114 -14.60 16.90 14.02
CA HIS A 114 -14.93 18.33 13.81
C HIS A 114 -16.41 18.55 13.46
N TRP A 115 -17.31 17.94 14.22
CA TRP A 115 -18.76 18.08 14.11
C TRP A 115 -19.39 17.63 12.77
N LYS A 116 -18.68 16.84 11.96
CA LYS A 116 -19.15 16.30 10.68
C LYS A 116 -18.70 14.86 10.46
N LEU A 117 -19.23 14.18 9.44
CA LEU A 117 -18.76 12.85 9.09
C LEU A 117 -17.36 12.90 8.46
N PRO A 118 -16.36 12.20 9.02
CA PRO A 118 -15.03 12.15 8.45
C PRO A 118 -14.96 11.19 7.25
N GLN A 119 -14.20 11.59 6.22
CA GLN A 119 -13.82 10.69 5.12
C GLN A 119 -12.76 9.71 5.62
N GLY A 120 -13.11 8.42 5.73
CA GLY A 120 -12.21 7.35 6.18
C GLY A 120 -12.65 6.60 7.43
N ALA A 121 -13.71 7.05 8.12
CA ALA A 121 -14.31 6.28 9.21
C ALA A 121 -15.22 5.16 8.68
N PRO A 122 -15.22 3.95 9.28
CA PRO A 122 -16.09 2.85 8.87
C PRO A 122 -17.59 3.14 8.96
N THR A 123 -18.02 4.02 9.87
CA THR A 123 -19.44 4.35 10.09
C THR A 123 -19.98 5.40 9.13
N SER A 124 -19.12 6.32 8.64
CA SER A 124 -19.54 7.44 7.78
C SER A 124 -20.36 7.01 6.57
N PRO A 125 -20.01 5.94 5.82
CA PRO A 125 -20.79 5.49 4.67
C PRO A 125 -22.26 5.19 4.98
N MET A 126 -22.52 4.38 6.02
CA MET A 126 -23.89 4.00 6.38
C MET A 126 -24.65 5.16 7.01
N LEU A 127 -23.99 5.97 7.85
CA LEU A 127 -24.59 7.18 8.41
C LEU A 127 -24.99 8.18 7.33
N ALA A 128 -24.22 8.28 6.26
CA ALA A 128 -24.53 9.14 5.13
C ALA A 128 -25.80 8.68 4.39
N ASN A 129 -25.93 7.37 4.14
CA ASN A 129 -27.15 6.81 3.57
C ASN A 129 -28.37 7.06 4.47
N LEU A 130 -28.24 6.82 5.78
CA LEU A 130 -29.33 7.06 6.74
C LEU A 130 -29.74 8.53 6.80
N SER A 131 -28.79 9.46 6.66
CA SER A 131 -29.09 10.90 6.63
C SER A 131 -29.75 11.38 5.33
N THR A 132 -29.78 10.55 4.29
CA THR A 132 -30.30 10.91 2.95
C THR A 132 -31.60 10.18 2.60
N VAL A 133 -32.19 9.42 3.52
CA VAL A 133 -33.43 8.67 3.27
C VAL A 133 -34.58 9.59 2.85
N ASP A 134 -34.74 10.73 3.51
CA ASP A 134 -35.81 11.69 3.18
C ASP A 134 -35.60 12.34 1.80
N LEU A 135 -34.34 12.70 1.49
CA LEU A 135 -33.94 13.18 0.15
C LEU A 135 -34.29 12.15 -0.92
N ASP A 136 -33.90 10.90 -0.70
CA ASP A 136 -34.11 9.81 -1.66
C ASP A 136 -35.60 9.59 -1.91
N TYR A 137 -36.42 9.54 -0.84
CA TYR A 137 -37.86 9.37 -0.95
C TYR A 137 -38.53 10.52 -1.69
N GLU A 138 -38.06 11.76 -1.47
CA GLU A 138 -38.65 12.92 -2.12
C GLU A 138 -38.33 12.99 -3.62
N ILE A 139 -37.08 12.68 -4.00
CA ILE A 139 -36.70 12.58 -5.42
C ILE A 139 -37.41 11.42 -6.09
N ASP A 140 -37.46 10.25 -5.46
CA ASP A 140 -38.09 9.06 -6.05
C ASP A 140 -39.59 9.26 -6.28
N ASN A 141 -40.31 9.86 -5.32
CA ASN A 141 -41.72 10.23 -5.52
C ASN A 141 -41.91 11.22 -6.68
N TYR A 142 -41.01 12.20 -6.79
CA TYR A 142 -41.05 13.17 -7.88
C TYR A 142 -40.81 12.49 -9.24
N CYS A 143 -39.88 11.53 -9.30
CA CYS A 143 -39.50 10.77 -10.48
C CYS A 143 -40.59 9.77 -10.91
N THR A 144 -41.11 9.00 -9.97
CA THR A 144 -42.11 7.94 -10.22
C THR A 144 -43.38 8.52 -10.87
N ARG A 145 -43.85 9.68 -10.41
CA ARG A 145 -45.01 10.39 -11.01
C ARG A 145 -44.80 10.80 -12.47
N ARG A 146 -43.57 10.76 -12.97
CA ARG A 146 -43.17 11.16 -14.32
C ARG A 146 -42.56 10.01 -15.13
N ASN A 147 -42.67 8.78 -14.61
CA ASN A 147 -42.07 7.60 -15.20
C ASN A 147 -40.54 7.73 -15.40
N PHE A 148 -39.87 8.41 -14.46
CA PHE A 148 -38.42 8.42 -14.34
C PHE A 148 -37.99 7.41 -13.28
N ARG A 149 -36.76 6.92 -13.41
CA ARG A 149 -36.13 5.99 -12.47
C ARG A 149 -35.05 6.71 -11.70
N TYR A 150 -35.00 6.50 -10.40
CA TYR A 150 -34.03 7.10 -9.50
C TYR A 150 -33.22 6.01 -8.78
N SER A 151 -31.94 6.27 -8.59
CA SER A 151 -31.11 5.56 -7.62
C SER A 151 -29.94 6.44 -7.18
N ARG A 152 -29.31 6.08 -6.06
CA ARG A 152 -28.14 6.79 -5.53
C ARG A 152 -27.02 5.83 -5.18
N TYR A 153 -25.80 6.17 -5.60
CA TYR A 153 -24.58 5.48 -5.19
C TYR A 153 -23.64 6.46 -4.48
N ALA A 154 -23.66 6.43 -3.15
CA ALA A 154 -22.96 7.41 -2.32
C ALA A 154 -23.43 8.84 -2.63
N ASP A 155 -22.53 9.67 -3.15
CA ASP A 155 -22.74 11.06 -3.59
C ASP A 155 -23.28 11.19 -5.03
N ASP A 156 -23.21 10.12 -5.84
CA ASP A 156 -23.67 10.09 -7.24
C ASP A 156 -25.16 9.71 -7.29
N ILE A 157 -26.01 10.70 -7.56
CA ILE A 157 -27.43 10.52 -7.86
C ILE A 157 -27.58 10.25 -9.35
N THR A 158 -28.32 9.19 -9.69
CA THR A 158 -28.64 8.87 -11.08
C THR A 158 -30.15 8.89 -11.28
N ILE A 159 -30.59 9.64 -12.29
CA ILE A 159 -31.98 9.65 -12.76
C ILE A 159 -32.00 9.30 -14.23
N SER A 160 -32.90 8.44 -14.66
CA SER A 160 -33.06 8.13 -16.08
C SER A 160 -34.53 8.11 -16.49
N GLY A 161 -34.79 8.29 -17.78
CA GLY A 161 -36.14 8.31 -18.30
C GLY A 161 -36.21 8.85 -19.71
N SER A 162 -37.38 9.39 -20.06
CA SER A 162 -37.66 9.94 -21.38
C SER A 162 -36.91 11.24 -21.67
N TYR A 163 -37.03 11.71 -22.91
CA TYR A 163 -36.47 12.98 -23.40
C TYR A 163 -36.90 14.23 -22.60
N LYS A 164 -37.95 14.13 -21.77
CA LYS A 164 -38.44 15.24 -20.92
C LYS A 164 -37.58 15.47 -19.66
N LEU A 165 -36.72 14.52 -19.29
CA LEU A 165 -35.91 14.57 -18.06
C LEU A 165 -35.15 15.91 -17.84
N PRO A 166 -34.49 16.52 -18.86
CA PRO A 166 -33.77 17.77 -18.68
C PRO A 166 -34.64 18.93 -18.20
N MET A 167 -35.93 18.95 -18.58
CA MET A 167 -36.89 19.99 -18.15
C MET A 167 -37.14 19.94 -16.64
N HIS A 168 -36.86 18.81 -16.00
CA HIS A 168 -37.07 18.61 -14.56
C HIS A 168 -35.79 18.77 -13.74
N LYS A 169 -34.64 19.00 -14.38
CA LYS A 169 -33.33 19.13 -13.72
C LYS A 169 -33.37 20.17 -12.61
N GLN A 170 -33.88 21.37 -12.88
CA GLN A 170 -33.92 22.45 -11.89
C GLN A 170 -34.75 22.06 -10.65
N LYS A 171 -35.90 21.42 -10.87
CA LYS A 171 -36.76 21.00 -9.76
C LYS A 171 -36.12 19.93 -8.89
N ILE A 172 -35.35 19.02 -9.49
CA ILE A 172 -34.58 18.01 -8.76
C ILE A 172 -33.47 18.68 -7.94
N ILE A 173 -32.79 19.68 -8.49
CA ILE A 173 -31.77 20.46 -7.78
C ILE A 173 -32.39 21.17 -6.56
N GLU A 174 -33.54 21.82 -6.72
CA GLU A 174 -34.27 22.45 -5.61
C GLU A 174 -34.61 21.46 -4.49
N ILE A 175 -34.98 20.22 -4.84
CA ILE A 175 -35.23 19.16 -3.86
C ILE A 175 -33.94 18.83 -3.09
N ILE A 176 -32.81 18.68 -3.79
CA ILE A 176 -31.50 18.40 -3.17
C ILE A 176 -31.08 19.54 -2.22
N GLU A 177 -31.20 20.80 -2.67
CA GLU A 177 -30.81 21.98 -1.89
C GLU A 177 -31.68 22.18 -0.65
N ARG A 178 -33.00 21.98 -0.77
CA ARG A 178 -33.91 22.05 0.38
C ARG A 178 -33.63 20.98 1.43
N ASN A 179 -33.10 19.83 1.03
CA ASN A 179 -32.64 18.78 1.94
C ASN A 179 -31.23 19.05 2.51
N GLY A 180 -30.66 20.23 2.26
CA GLY A 180 -29.41 20.69 2.87
C GLY A 180 -28.14 20.24 2.13
N PHE A 181 -28.25 19.80 0.88
CA PHE A 181 -27.11 19.36 0.07
C PHE A 181 -26.82 20.33 -1.07
N VAL A 182 -25.54 20.48 -1.41
CA VAL A 182 -25.10 21.34 -2.51
C VAL A 182 -24.66 20.45 -3.68
N ILE A 183 -25.09 20.79 -4.89
CA ILE A 183 -24.69 20.04 -6.09
C ILE A 183 -23.29 20.45 -6.57
N ASN A 184 -22.63 19.53 -7.27
CA ASN A 184 -21.45 19.81 -8.07
C ASN A 184 -21.87 20.00 -9.53
N GLU A 185 -22.00 21.26 -9.96
CA GLU A 185 -22.44 21.60 -11.31
C GLU A 185 -21.48 21.07 -12.39
N GLU A 186 -20.17 21.16 -12.18
CA GLU A 186 -19.15 20.70 -13.13
C GLU A 186 -19.22 19.19 -13.41
N LYS A 187 -19.68 18.41 -12.43
CA LYS A 187 -19.85 16.96 -12.56
C LYS A 187 -21.26 16.53 -12.96
N THR A 188 -22.20 17.46 -13.01
CA THR A 188 -23.58 17.18 -13.41
C THR A 188 -23.65 16.98 -14.92
N ARG A 189 -24.22 15.86 -15.36
CA ARG A 189 -24.20 15.45 -16.78
C ARG A 189 -25.53 14.88 -17.25
N VAL A 190 -25.87 15.11 -18.52
CA VAL A 190 -27.00 14.47 -19.21
C VAL A 190 -26.45 13.68 -20.38
N LEU A 191 -26.76 12.39 -20.43
CA LEU A 191 -26.27 11.46 -21.45
C LEU A 191 -27.45 10.92 -22.24
N SER A 192 -27.43 11.13 -23.56
CA SER A 192 -28.44 10.59 -24.47
C SER A 192 -28.10 9.21 -24.97
N ARG A 193 -29.11 8.46 -25.42
CA ARG A 193 -28.97 7.10 -25.95
C ARG A 193 -28.01 7.01 -27.16
N GLY A 194 -27.89 8.07 -27.96
CA GLY A 194 -26.92 8.14 -29.06
C GLY A 194 -25.46 8.24 -28.59
N SER A 195 -25.23 8.61 -27.33
CA SER A 195 -23.92 8.64 -26.68
C SER A 195 -23.72 7.43 -25.76
N GLN A 196 -22.52 7.23 -25.24
CA GLN A 196 -22.27 6.19 -24.24
C GLN A 196 -22.85 6.61 -22.88
N GLN A 197 -24.03 6.11 -22.52
CA GLN A 197 -24.65 6.35 -21.21
C GLN A 197 -23.90 5.56 -20.14
N LYS A 198 -23.45 6.25 -19.09
CA LYS A 198 -22.68 5.64 -17.99
C LYS A 198 -23.28 5.92 -16.63
N VAL A 199 -23.45 4.87 -15.84
CA VAL A 199 -23.85 4.89 -14.44
C VAL A 199 -22.79 4.19 -13.62
N THR A 200 -22.20 4.88 -12.63
CA THR A 200 -21.11 4.33 -11.80
C THR A 200 -19.96 3.67 -12.59
N GLY A 201 -19.67 4.21 -13.78
CA GLY A 201 -18.62 3.70 -14.68
C GLY A 201 -19.03 2.54 -15.60
N LEU A 202 -20.25 2.01 -15.48
CA LEU A 202 -20.80 0.97 -16.34
C LEU A 202 -21.68 1.57 -17.45
N VAL A 203 -21.62 0.99 -18.64
CA VAL A 203 -22.46 1.36 -19.78
C VAL A 203 -23.86 0.78 -19.58
N VAL A 204 -24.91 1.56 -19.85
CA VAL A 204 -26.31 1.14 -19.61
C VAL A 204 -27.23 1.29 -20.83
N ASN A 205 -26.71 1.63 -22.01
CA ASN A 205 -27.53 1.90 -23.21
C ASN A 205 -28.57 0.81 -23.49
N ASP A 206 -28.16 -0.45 -23.64
CA ASP A 206 -29.07 -1.57 -23.94
C ASP A 206 -28.96 -2.71 -22.90
N LYS A 207 -27.77 -2.89 -22.33
CA LYS A 207 -27.49 -3.78 -21.21
C LYS A 207 -26.37 -3.22 -20.36
N VAL A 208 -26.25 -3.65 -19.12
CA VAL A 208 -25.09 -3.28 -18.30
C VAL A 208 -23.82 -3.87 -18.92
N SER A 209 -22.78 -3.06 -19.10
CA SER A 209 -21.53 -3.52 -19.68
C SER A 209 -20.31 -2.73 -19.19
N ILE A 210 -19.14 -3.38 -19.15
CA ILE A 210 -17.86 -2.74 -18.84
C ILE A 210 -17.35 -1.80 -19.96
N GLY A 211 -18.07 -1.73 -21.09
CA GLY A 211 -17.77 -0.86 -22.23
C GLY A 211 -16.76 -1.44 -23.24
N ARG A 212 -16.88 -0.99 -24.50
CA ARG A 212 -16.13 -1.53 -25.65
C ARG A 212 -14.61 -1.45 -25.47
N ARG A 213 -14.09 -0.33 -24.95
CA ARG A 213 -12.64 -0.13 -24.74
C ARG A 213 -12.07 -1.19 -23.78
N LYS A 214 -12.71 -1.38 -22.62
CA LYS A 214 -12.27 -2.34 -21.61
C LYS A 214 -12.37 -3.79 -22.12
N LYS A 215 -13.46 -4.11 -22.83
CA LYS A 215 -13.62 -5.39 -23.53
C LYS A 215 -12.50 -5.67 -24.55
N LYS A 216 -12.14 -4.66 -25.36
CA LYS A 216 -11.07 -4.78 -26.37
C LYS A 216 -9.72 -5.07 -25.70
N ILE A 217 -9.40 -4.36 -24.63
CA ILE A 217 -8.15 -4.55 -23.86
C ILE A 217 -8.11 -5.97 -23.27
N LEU A 218 -9.15 -6.41 -22.57
CA LEU A 218 -9.17 -7.75 -21.96
C LEU A 218 -9.08 -8.87 -23.01
N ARG A 219 -9.76 -8.72 -24.16
CA ARG A 219 -9.63 -9.69 -25.26
C ARG A 219 -8.20 -9.76 -25.79
N ALA A 220 -7.55 -8.61 -25.98
CA ALA A 220 -6.18 -8.55 -26.48
C ALA A 220 -5.21 -9.22 -25.50
N ILE A 221 -5.31 -8.89 -24.20
CA ILE A 221 -4.47 -9.48 -23.16
C ILE A 221 -4.63 -11.00 -23.13
N VAL A 222 -5.87 -11.51 -23.05
CA VAL A 222 -6.11 -12.96 -23.00
C VAL A 222 -5.62 -13.66 -24.27
N HIS A 223 -5.85 -13.07 -25.44
CA HIS A 223 -5.34 -13.61 -26.70
C HIS A 223 -3.80 -13.66 -26.73
N ASN A 224 -3.13 -12.61 -26.28
CA ASN A 224 -1.67 -12.55 -26.26
C ASN A 224 -1.07 -13.55 -25.27
N ILE A 225 -1.68 -13.73 -24.10
CA ILE A 225 -1.29 -14.76 -23.13
C ILE A 225 -1.39 -16.15 -23.77
N GLN A 226 -2.48 -16.45 -24.49
CA GLN A 226 -2.64 -17.73 -25.16
C GLN A 226 -1.62 -17.96 -26.29
N LYS A 227 -1.27 -16.91 -27.04
CA LYS A 227 -0.40 -17.03 -28.22
C LYS A 227 1.09 -17.03 -27.86
N ASN A 228 1.49 -16.15 -26.96
CA ASN A 228 2.89 -15.82 -26.70
C ASN A 228 3.34 -16.12 -25.26
N GLY A 229 2.42 -16.47 -24.35
CA GLY A 229 2.71 -16.66 -22.92
C GLY A 229 2.46 -15.40 -22.08
N ALA A 230 2.29 -15.60 -20.77
CA ALA A 230 1.99 -14.53 -19.82
C ALA A 230 3.22 -13.67 -19.49
N GLU A 231 4.42 -14.23 -19.63
CA GLU A 231 5.70 -13.57 -19.45
C GLU A 231 5.90 -12.45 -20.47
N THR A 232 5.59 -12.74 -21.74
CA THR A 232 5.72 -11.76 -22.84
C THR A 232 4.67 -10.65 -22.76
N GLU A 233 3.45 -10.96 -22.31
CA GLU A 233 2.42 -9.94 -22.13
C GLU A 233 2.66 -9.07 -20.89
N ASN A 234 3.33 -9.59 -19.85
CA ASN A 234 3.75 -8.83 -18.66
C ASN A 234 4.98 -7.95 -18.94
N ARG A 235 4.83 -6.99 -19.86
CA ARG A 235 5.91 -6.11 -20.35
C ARG A 235 6.54 -5.25 -19.26
N GLU A 236 5.74 -4.83 -18.29
CA GLU A 236 6.18 -4.00 -17.16
C GLU A 236 6.82 -4.83 -16.03
N LYS A 237 6.90 -6.17 -16.19
CA LYS A 237 7.38 -7.11 -15.16
C LYS A 237 6.66 -6.91 -13.83
N ASP A 238 5.37 -6.61 -13.87
CA ASP A 238 4.56 -6.42 -12.69
C ASP A 238 4.38 -7.78 -11.98
N PRO A 239 4.86 -7.94 -10.73
CA PRO A 239 4.74 -9.20 -10.01
C PRO A 239 3.29 -9.59 -9.71
N PHE A 240 2.32 -8.66 -9.81
CA PHE A 240 0.89 -8.92 -9.62
C PHE A 240 0.08 -8.91 -10.91
N PHE A 241 0.73 -9.07 -12.07
CA PHE A 241 0.06 -9.04 -13.36
C PHE A 241 -1.11 -10.05 -13.43
N LYS A 242 -0.87 -11.30 -13.04
CA LYS A 242 -1.89 -12.36 -12.99
C LYS A 242 -3.09 -11.94 -12.14
N GLU A 243 -2.86 -11.47 -10.91
CA GLU A 243 -3.88 -11.04 -9.97
C GLU A 243 -4.70 -9.87 -10.52
N LYS A 244 -4.05 -8.91 -11.17
CA LYS A 244 -4.73 -7.78 -11.83
C LYS A 244 -5.66 -8.27 -12.94
N ILE A 245 -5.18 -9.14 -13.83
CA ILE A 245 -6.00 -9.67 -14.94
C ILE A 245 -7.15 -10.53 -14.41
N CYS A 246 -6.89 -11.42 -13.45
CA CYS A 246 -7.92 -12.24 -12.82
C CYS A 246 -8.97 -11.37 -12.11
N GLY A 247 -8.55 -10.31 -11.41
CA GLY A 247 -9.46 -9.36 -10.77
C GLY A 247 -10.33 -8.60 -11.78
N GLU A 248 -9.73 -8.14 -12.88
CA GLU A 248 -10.44 -7.47 -13.96
C GLU A 248 -11.44 -8.39 -14.68
N LEU A 249 -11.09 -9.66 -14.89
CA LEU A 249 -11.99 -10.67 -15.46
C LEU A 249 -13.09 -11.07 -14.48
N ALA A 250 -12.81 -11.17 -13.18
CA ALA A 250 -13.83 -11.43 -12.15
C ALA A 250 -14.84 -10.27 -12.08
N PHE A 251 -14.36 -9.03 -12.13
CA PHE A 251 -15.22 -7.85 -12.25
C PHE A 251 -16.04 -7.87 -13.56
N ALA A 252 -15.40 -8.21 -14.69
CA ALA A 252 -16.11 -8.36 -15.96
C ALA A 252 -17.18 -9.46 -15.90
N LYS A 253 -16.91 -10.57 -15.22
CA LYS A 253 -17.87 -11.68 -15.02
C LYS A 253 -19.06 -11.26 -14.18
N MET A 254 -18.84 -10.47 -13.14
CA MET A 254 -19.93 -9.89 -12.34
C MET A 254 -20.87 -9.06 -13.22
N VAL A 255 -20.33 -8.27 -14.16
CA VAL A 255 -21.11 -7.29 -14.96
C VAL A 255 -21.67 -7.87 -16.26
N ASP A 256 -20.90 -8.66 -16.99
CA ASP A 256 -21.19 -9.12 -18.35
C ASP A 256 -20.64 -10.57 -18.51
N PRO A 257 -21.31 -11.55 -17.87
CA PRO A 257 -20.81 -12.92 -17.78
C PRO A 257 -20.62 -13.58 -19.16
N ASP A 258 -21.51 -13.31 -20.12
CA ASP A 258 -21.42 -13.84 -21.50
C ASP A 258 -20.12 -13.41 -22.19
N PHE A 259 -19.63 -12.21 -21.88
CA PHE A 259 -18.36 -11.72 -22.40
C PHE A 259 -17.16 -12.33 -21.65
N ALA A 260 -17.24 -12.43 -20.32
CA ALA A 260 -16.09 -12.76 -19.48
C ALA A 260 -15.84 -14.27 -19.39
N ASN A 261 -16.89 -15.10 -19.29
CA ASN A 261 -16.76 -16.54 -19.11
C ASN A 261 -15.90 -17.21 -20.20
N PRO A 262 -16.08 -16.92 -21.51
CA PRO A 262 -15.21 -17.49 -22.55
C PRO A 262 -13.74 -17.11 -22.40
N LEU A 263 -13.45 -15.91 -21.89
CA LEU A 263 -12.07 -15.46 -21.65
C LEU A 263 -11.45 -16.13 -20.42
N ILE A 264 -12.25 -16.38 -19.38
CA ILE A 264 -11.81 -17.08 -18.17
C ILE A 264 -11.50 -18.55 -18.51
N GLU A 265 -12.37 -19.23 -19.26
CA GLU A 265 -12.12 -20.62 -19.68
C GLU A 265 -10.81 -20.75 -20.49
N LYS A 266 -10.54 -19.79 -21.38
CA LYS A 266 -9.29 -19.71 -22.15
C LYS A 266 -8.03 -19.65 -21.29
N LEU A 267 -8.12 -19.08 -20.08
CA LEU A 267 -6.98 -18.96 -19.15
C LEU A 267 -6.86 -20.11 -18.16
N LYS A 268 -7.91 -20.95 -17.98
CA LYS A 268 -7.84 -22.11 -17.08
C LYS A 268 -6.84 -23.16 -17.54
N GLY A 269 -6.67 -23.31 -18.86
CA GLY A 269 -5.70 -24.25 -19.45
C GLY A 269 -4.24 -23.79 -19.39
N PHE A 270 -3.97 -22.59 -18.85
CA PHE A 270 -2.61 -22.06 -18.76
C PHE A 270 -1.91 -22.57 -17.48
N ASN A 271 -0.64 -22.95 -17.59
CA ASN A 271 0.16 -23.41 -16.45
C ASN A 271 0.63 -22.23 -15.60
N TRP A 272 -0.25 -21.76 -14.70
CA TRP A 272 0.06 -20.68 -13.78
C TRP A 272 1.09 -21.04 -12.71
N LEU A 273 1.32 -22.33 -12.42
CA LEU A 273 2.28 -22.75 -11.39
C LEU A 273 3.70 -22.30 -11.74
N SER A 274 4.14 -22.60 -12.96
CA SER A 274 5.47 -22.20 -13.43
C SER A 274 5.63 -20.68 -13.47
N TYR A 275 4.59 -19.95 -13.89
CA TYR A 275 4.58 -18.49 -13.91
C TYR A 275 4.71 -17.88 -12.50
N ASP A 276 3.97 -18.42 -11.52
CA ASP A 276 3.98 -17.92 -10.15
C ASP A 276 5.31 -18.20 -9.43
N GLU A 277 5.95 -19.34 -9.69
CA GLU A 277 7.28 -19.66 -9.15
C GLU A 277 8.35 -18.66 -9.60
N ASN A 278 8.33 -18.30 -10.89
CA ASN A 278 9.27 -17.32 -11.48
C ASN A 278 9.14 -15.92 -10.87
N LEU A 279 7.96 -15.56 -10.33
CA LEU A 279 7.69 -14.25 -9.76
C LEU A 279 7.70 -14.21 -8.24
N LYS A 280 7.90 -15.34 -7.55
CA LYS A 280 7.77 -15.44 -6.09
C LYS A 280 8.67 -14.44 -5.34
N ASN A 281 9.96 -14.40 -5.66
CA ASN A 281 10.91 -13.48 -5.02
C ASN A 281 10.58 -12.01 -5.31
N SER A 282 10.09 -11.70 -6.52
CA SER A 282 9.69 -10.35 -6.92
C SER A 282 8.41 -9.90 -6.18
N ARG A 283 7.42 -10.80 -6.04
CA ARG A 283 6.20 -10.56 -5.24
C ARG A 283 6.52 -10.30 -3.78
N ASP A 284 7.35 -11.12 -3.16
CA ASP A 284 7.73 -10.96 -1.75
C ASP A 284 8.42 -9.61 -1.52
N SER A 285 9.33 -9.23 -2.44
CA SER A 285 10.00 -7.93 -2.40
C SER A 285 9.00 -6.76 -2.54
N GLU A 286 8.09 -6.82 -3.51
CA GLU A 286 7.11 -5.76 -3.76
C GLU A 286 6.06 -5.66 -2.64
N LEU A 287 5.63 -6.77 -2.03
CA LEU A 287 4.75 -6.75 -0.85
C LEU A 287 5.40 -6.05 0.33
N ILE A 288 6.70 -6.29 0.54
CA ILE A 288 7.49 -5.59 1.54
C ILE A 288 7.50 -4.09 1.23
N VAL A 289 7.83 -3.69 0.00
CA VAL A 289 7.84 -2.27 -0.42
C VAL A 289 6.48 -1.60 -0.18
N ARG A 290 5.37 -2.19 -0.65
CA ARG A 290 4.02 -1.63 -0.46
C ARG A 290 3.58 -1.58 1.01
N SER A 291 4.02 -2.53 1.83
CA SER A 291 3.79 -2.53 3.27
C SER A 291 4.50 -1.35 3.95
N LEU A 292 5.69 -0.97 3.45
CA LEU A 292 6.42 0.23 3.89
C LEU A 292 5.72 1.51 3.44
N GLU A 293 5.25 1.59 2.18
CA GLU A 293 4.52 2.75 1.66
C GLU A 293 3.21 3.03 2.44
N LYS A 294 2.41 1.99 2.70
CA LYS A 294 1.11 2.12 3.41
C LYS A 294 1.23 2.62 4.84
N LYS A 295 2.39 2.46 5.49
CA LYS A 295 2.63 2.93 6.86
C LYS A 295 2.98 4.43 6.96
N HIS A 296 2.83 5.21 5.88
CA HIS A 296 3.20 6.63 5.84
C HIS A 296 4.68 6.84 6.21
N TYR A 297 5.58 6.05 5.61
CA TYR A 297 7.03 6.36 5.67
C TYR A 297 7.50 7.29 4.55
N PHE A 298 6.61 7.68 3.63
CA PHE A 298 6.82 8.81 2.73
C PHE A 298 6.11 10.03 3.31
N HIS A 299 6.79 10.75 4.18
CA HIS A 299 6.68 12.21 4.09
C HIS A 299 7.30 12.60 2.73
N PRO A 300 6.68 13.49 1.94
CA PRO A 300 7.43 14.15 0.89
C PRO A 300 8.70 14.69 1.55
N VAL A 301 9.86 14.40 0.95
CA VAL A 301 11.15 14.94 1.39
C VAL A 301 10.91 16.43 1.63
N ASP A 302 11.00 16.88 2.88
CA ASP A 302 10.98 18.29 3.17
C ASP A 302 12.11 18.88 2.34
N ALA A 303 11.80 19.84 1.48
CA ALA A 303 12.74 20.45 0.54
C ALA A 303 13.96 21.12 1.22
N ASN A 304 14.01 21.08 2.56
CA ASN A 304 15.07 21.59 3.41
C ASN A 304 16.13 20.53 3.81
N ASN A 305 15.95 19.24 3.52
CA ASN A 305 16.91 18.16 3.85
C ASN A 305 17.56 17.53 2.59
N ILE A 306 17.92 18.37 1.61
CA ILE A 306 18.60 17.91 0.40
C ILE A 306 20.10 17.72 0.73
N ILE A 307 20.66 16.58 0.33
CA ILE A 307 22.10 16.32 0.40
C ILE A 307 22.82 17.24 -0.61
N GLU A 308 23.59 18.21 -0.11
CA GLU A 308 24.22 19.25 -0.94
C GLU A 308 25.66 18.90 -1.37
N SER A 309 26.31 17.95 -0.69
CA SER A 309 27.68 17.54 -0.98
C SER A 309 27.92 16.03 -0.80
N GLU A 310 29.02 15.51 -1.36
CA GLU A 310 29.44 14.11 -1.14
C GLU A 310 29.76 13.86 0.34
N SER A 311 30.23 14.88 1.06
CA SER A 311 30.47 14.79 2.51
C SER A 311 29.17 14.55 3.28
N ASP A 312 28.09 15.27 2.94
CA ASP A 312 26.78 15.10 3.58
C ASP A 312 26.19 13.72 3.27
N PHE A 313 26.40 13.25 2.03
CA PHE A 313 25.98 11.92 1.60
C PHE A 313 26.64 10.81 2.44
N LEU A 314 27.97 10.86 2.56
CA LEU A 314 28.75 9.91 3.35
C LEU A 314 28.38 9.99 4.84
N LYS A 315 28.18 11.20 5.36
CA LYS A 315 27.75 11.41 6.76
C LYS A 315 26.39 10.79 7.03
N ALA A 316 25.41 10.96 6.14
CA ALA A 316 24.08 10.36 6.31
C ALA A 316 24.13 8.83 6.35
N ILE A 317 24.94 8.22 5.46
CA ILE A 317 25.19 6.77 5.47
C ILE A 317 25.84 6.34 6.79
N ALA A 318 26.92 7.00 7.21
CA ALA A 318 27.65 6.68 8.43
C ALA A 318 26.77 6.82 9.69
N THR A 319 25.97 7.87 9.79
CA THR A 319 25.00 8.05 10.88
C THR A 319 23.98 6.92 10.90
N THR A 320 23.43 6.56 9.74
CA THR A 320 22.45 5.47 9.65
C THR A 320 23.05 4.12 10.06
N ILE A 321 24.29 3.83 9.66
CA ILE A 321 24.98 2.61 10.08
C ILE A 321 25.25 2.61 11.58
N THR A 322 25.62 3.75 12.15
CA THR A 322 25.81 3.92 13.59
C THR A 322 24.51 3.64 14.35
N GLU A 323 23.37 4.12 13.84
CA GLU A 323 22.06 3.81 14.41
C GLU A 323 21.74 2.32 14.29
N LEU A 324 21.95 1.71 13.12
CA LEU A 324 21.75 0.27 12.92
C LEU A 324 22.54 -0.54 13.94
N LYS A 325 23.82 -0.18 14.13
CA LYS A 325 24.70 -0.79 15.11
C LYS A 325 24.15 -0.64 16.53
N HIS A 326 23.73 0.56 16.93
CA HIS A 326 23.11 0.79 18.24
C HIS A 326 21.83 -0.06 18.46
N TYR A 327 20.95 -0.17 17.47
CA TYR A 327 19.75 -1.01 17.59
C TYR A 327 20.10 -2.50 17.79
N ILE A 328 21.09 -3.00 17.08
CA ILE A 328 21.46 -4.42 17.12
C ILE A 328 22.26 -4.73 18.40
N GLU A 329 23.32 -3.97 18.67
CA GLU A 329 24.28 -4.22 19.74
C GLU A 329 23.71 -3.82 21.12
N ASP A 330 23.17 -2.61 21.23
CA ASP A 330 22.80 -2.03 22.53
C ASP A 330 21.34 -2.31 22.89
N ARG A 331 20.44 -2.23 21.90
CA ARG A 331 19.00 -2.51 22.09
C ARG A 331 18.61 -3.97 21.88
N ARG A 332 19.60 -4.85 21.66
CA ARG A 332 19.44 -6.29 21.50
C ARG A 332 18.43 -6.68 20.41
N TRP A 333 18.36 -5.91 19.32
CA TRP A 333 17.50 -6.25 18.17
C TRP A 333 18.13 -7.35 17.31
N THR A 334 18.41 -8.52 17.89
CA THR A 334 19.15 -9.61 17.24
C THR A 334 18.23 -10.67 16.61
N GLU A 335 17.00 -10.83 17.11
CA GLU A 335 16.02 -11.84 16.65
C GLU A 335 15.85 -11.92 15.12
N PRO A 336 15.78 -10.82 14.35
CA PRO A 336 15.60 -10.90 12.89
C PRO A 336 16.75 -11.61 12.17
N PHE A 337 17.93 -11.69 12.78
CA PHE A 337 19.17 -12.17 12.18
C PHE A 337 19.51 -13.63 12.55
N TRP A 338 18.74 -14.23 13.45
CA TRP A 338 18.89 -15.63 13.86
C TRP A 338 17.70 -16.47 13.39
N ASP A 339 17.95 -17.72 13.01
CA ASP A 339 16.91 -18.74 12.89
C ASP A 339 16.49 -19.23 14.28
N GLU A 340 15.23 -19.65 14.43
CA GLU A 340 14.71 -20.17 15.70
C GLU A 340 15.33 -21.54 16.05
N ALA A 341 15.50 -21.80 17.35
CA ALA A 341 15.82 -23.14 17.81
C ALA A 341 14.64 -24.07 17.51
N ARG A 342 14.91 -25.26 16.98
CA ARG A 342 13.86 -26.21 16.58
C ARG A 342 14.14 -27.59 17.11
N GLU A 343 13.08 -28.31 17.48
CA GLU A 343 13.15 -29.74 17.77
C GLU A 343 12.82 -30.52 16.50
N VAL A 344 13.67 -31.49 16.16
CA VAL A 344 13.45 -32.39 15.03
C VAL A 344 13.42 -33.81 15.57
N GLU A 345 12.40 -34.57 15.17
CA GLU A 345 12.28 -35.98 15.52
C GLU A 345 12.79 -36.83 14.34
N MET A 346 13.81 -37.65 14.61
CA MET A 346 14.38 -38.60 13.64
C MET A 346 14.52 -39.95 14.35
N ASP A 347 14.02 -41.01 13.73
CA ASP A 347 14.06 -42.39 14.28
C ASP A 347 13.52 -42.50 15.71
N GLY A 348 12.42 -41.77 16.02
CA GLY A 348 11.78 -41.76 17.34
C GLY A 348 12.56 -41.04 18.44
N LYS A 349 13.67 -40.37 18.10
CA LYS A 349 14.45 -39.52 19.02
C LYS A 349 14.30 -38.05 18.67
N LYS A 350 14.06 -37.23 19.69
CA LYS A 350 14.00 -35.77 19.57
C LYS A 350 15.39 -35.16 19.70
N TYR A 351 15.77 -34.36 18.71
CA TYR A 351 17.01 -33.60 18.66
C TYR A 351 16.71 -32.11 18.74
N LYS A 352 17.34 -31.41 19.68
CA LYS A 352 17.30 -29.93 19.74
C LYS A 352 18.37 -29.37 18.81
N ILE A 353 17.95 -28.67 17.77
CA ILE A 353 18.83 -27.89 16.90
C ILE A 353 18.92 -26.47 17.47
N PRO A 354 20.12 -26.01 17.87
CA PRO A 354 20.29 -24.66 18.40
C PRO A 354 20.01 -23.61 17.32
N ALA A 355 19.66 -22.40 17.77
CA ALA A 355 19.52 -21.24 16.89
C ALA A 355 20.85 -20.97 16.17
N VAL A 356 20.80 -20.74 14.86
CA VAL A 356 21.98 -20.40 14.04
C VAL A 356 21.76 -19.06 13.32
N PRO A 357 22.82 -18.32 12.97
CA PRO A 357 22.69 -17.12 12.16
C PRO A 357 22.04 -17.40 10.82
N LYS A 358 21.17 -16.51 10.36
CA LYS A 358 20.60 -16.57 9.01
C LYS A 358 21.70 -16.36 7.97
N LYS A 359 21.52 -16.95 6.79
CA LYS A 359 22.37 -16.67 5.62
C LYS A 359 22.21 -15.21 5.16
N GLU A 360 23.23 -14.68 4.49
CA GLU A 360 23.28 -13.29 4.00
C GLU A 360 22.01 -12.90 3.22
N SER A 361 21.58 -13.74 2.28
CA SER A 361 20.38 -13.53 1.47
C SER A 361 19.07 -13.37 2.26
N LYS A 362 19.01 -13.89 3.49
CA LYS A 362 17.86 -13.72 4.41
C LYS A 362 18.02 -12.51 5.34
N ILE A 363 19.25 -12.03 5.58
CA ILE A 363 19.54 -10.89 6.44
C ILE A 363 19.45 -9.57 5.68
N GLN A 364 20.01 -9.55 4.46
CA GLN A 364 20.09 -8.35 3.63
C GLN A 364 18.75 -7.63 3.45
N PRO A 365 17.58 -8.29 3.27
CA PRO A 365 16.30 -7.59 3.20
C PRO A 365 15.98 -6.77 4.46
N THR A 366 16.30 -7.28 5.66
CA THR A 366 16.06 -6.57 6.92
C THR A 366 16.94 -5.31 7.02
N ILE A 367 18.22 -5.45 6.66
CA ILE A 367 19.17 -4.32 6.63
C ILE A 367 18.77 -3.29 5.56
N HIS A 368 18.35 -3.76 4.38
CA HIS A 368 17.86 -2.91 3.30
C HIS A 368 16.70 -2.03 3.73
N ILE A 369 15.72 -2.62 4.42
CA ILE A 369 14.56 -1.89 4.97
C ILE A 369 15.01 -0.82 5.95
N PHE A 370 15.98 -1.14 6.82
CA PHE A 370 16.53 -0.17 7.77
C PHE A 370 17.20 1.00 7.04
N PHE A 371 18.03 0.73 6.04
CA PHE A 371 18.69 1.76 5.25
C PHE A 371 17.68 2.62 4.47
N CYS A 372 16.74 2.01 3.75
CA CYS A 372 15.70 2.77 3.03
C CYS A 372 14.87 3.65 3.96
N ARG A 373 14.50 3.15 5.15
CA ARG A 373 13.71 3.91 6.12
C ARG A 373 14.42 5.20 6.56
N ASN A 374 15.73 5.15 6.76
CA ASN A 374 16.48 6.27 7.34
C ASN A 374 17.11 7.17 6.27
N LEU A 375 17.42 6.64 5.08
CA LEU A 375 18.15 7.38 4.04
C LEU A 375 17.26 7.99 2.97
N LEU A 376 16.10 7.39 2.68
CA LEU A 376 15.19 7.89 1.65
C LEU A 376 14.66 9.31 1.91
N PRO A 377 14.39 9.74 3.17
CA PRO A 377 14.02 11.12 3.47
C PRO A 377 15.07 12.17 3.06
N PHE A 378 16.33 11.75 2.86
CA PHE A 378 17.42 12.62 2.38
C PHE A 378 17.61 12.55 0.86
N GLY A 379 16.71 11.86 0.13
CA GLY A 379 16.84 11.62 -1.31
C GLY A 379 17.89 10.56 -1.67
N ILE A 380 18.37 9.79 -0.69
CA ILE A 380 19.33 8.71 -0.89
C ILE A 380 18.56 7.42 -1.18
N HIS A 381 18.77 6.88 -2.38
CA HIS A 381 18.21 5.60 -2.80
C HIS A 381 19.17 4.46 -2.44
N VAL A 382 18.63 3.35 -1.94
CA VAL A 382 19.40 2.15 -1.62
C VAL A 382 18.90 1.01 -2.49
N LEU A 383 19.75 0.48 -3.36
CA LEU A 383 19.48 -0.68 -4.20
C LEU A 383 20.13 -1.93 -3.59
N ARG A 384 19.54 -3.09 -3.84
CA ARG A 384 20.02 -4.40 -3.37
C ARG A 384 20.26 -5.32 -4.56
N GLU A 385 21.27 -6.19 -4.49
CA GLU A 385 21.60 -7.17 -5.54
C GLU A 385 21.71 -6.54 -6.95
N THR A 386 22.40 -5.40 -7.06
CA THR A 386 22.56 -4.73 -8.35
C THR A 386 23.54 -5.53 -9.23
N ASP A 387 23.06 -6.02 -10.37
CA ASP A 387 23.88 -6.66 -11.38
C ASP A 387 24.59 -5.60 -12.23
N GLU A 388 25.91 -5.47 -12.03
CA GLU A 388 26.76 -4.50 -12.73
C GLU A 388 27.55 -5.16 -13.88
N GLY A 389 27.13 -6.35 -14.34
CA GLY A 389 27.80 -7.08 -15.44
C GLY A 389 29.09 -7.82 -15.04
N ILE A 390 29.56 -7.65 -13.80
CA ILE A 390 30.74 -8.31 -13.21
C ILE A 390 30.35 -9.19 -12.00
N GLY A 391 29.08 -9.12 -11.57
CA GLY A 391 28.53 -9.82 -10.41
C GLY A 391 27.40 -9.03 -9.74
N LYS A 392 26.84 -9.59 -8.66
CA LYS A 392 25.84 -8.91 -7.81
C LYS A 392 26.51 -8.21 -6.63
N LEU A 393 26.37 -6.89 -6.55
CA LEU A 393 26.73 -6.10 -5.37
C LEU A 393 25.59 -6.12 -4.36
N ASP A 394 25.89 -6.29 -3.08
CA ASP A 394 24.86 -6.43 -2.04
C ASP A 394 24.02 -5.18 -1.85
N PHE A 395 24.67 -4.01 -1.75
CA PHE A 395 24.01 -2.72 -1.59
C PHE A 395 24.67 -1.62 -2.43
N LYS A 396 23.84 -0.76 -3.03
CA LYS A 396 24.30 0.46 -3.72
C LYS A 396 23.51 1.66 -3.23
N PHE A 397 24.19 2.59 -2.58
CA PHE A 397 23.61 3.87 -2.18
C PHE A 397 23.78 4.88 -3.30
N LEU A 398 22.75 5.64 -3.62
CA LEU A 398 22.70 6.56 -4.77
C LEU A 398 22.05 7.88 -4.36
N VAL A 399 22.66 8.99 -4.76
CA VAL A 399 22.07 10.32 -4.60
C VAL A 399 22.46 11.20 -5.79
N THR A 400 21.60 12.16 -6.12
CA THR A 400 21.91 13.21 -7.11
C THR A 400 22.19 14.50 -6.35
N ILE A 401 23.44 14.97 -6.43
CA ILE A 401 23.88 16.20 -5.76
C ILE A 401 23.54 17.42 -6.65
N LYS A 402 23.41 18.61 -6.04
CA LYS A 402 23.16 19.88 -6.72
C LYS A 402 24.18 20.10 -7.85
N GLY A 403 23.71 20.02 -9.10
CA GLY A 403 24.55 19.95 -10.31
C GLY A 403 24.30 18.72 -11.20
N ASN A 404 23.32 17.86 -10.85
CA ASN A 404 22.92 16.64 -11.59
C ASN A 404 24.02 15.57 -11.71
N ILE A 405 25.02 15.59 -10.83
CA ILE A 405 26.06 14.56 -10.80
C ILE A 405 25.56 13.41 -9.92
N PRO A 406 25.32 12.21 -10.48
CA PRO A 406 24.98 11.05 -9.68
C PRO A 406 26.23 10.55 -8.94
N VAL A 407 26.15 10.48 -7.62
CA VAL A 407 27.20 9.90 -6.76
C VAL A 407 26.65 8.63 -6.13
N ASN A 408 27.54 7.67 -5.91
CA ASN A 408 27.15 6.40 -5.30
C ASN A 408 28.15 5.95 -4.24
N VAL A 409 27.72 5.05 -3.37
CA VAL A 409 28.61 4.27 -2.49
C VAL A 409 28.27 2.80 -2.71
N CYS A 410 29.28 2.02 -3.05
CA CYS A 410 29.13 0.57 -3.19
C CYS A 410 29.33 -0.09 -1.83
N ALA A 411 28.46 -1.02 -1.47
CA ALA A 411 28.55 -1.70 -0.19
C ALA A 411 28.39 -3.20 -0.33
N GLU A 412 29.32 -3.92 0.30
CA GLU A 412 29.35 -5.38 0.36
C GLU A 412 29.03 -5.80 1.80
N PHE A 413 28.27 -6.89 1.95
CA PHE A 413 27.82 -7.39 3.24
C PHE A 413 28.22 -8.86 3.41
N LYS A 414 29.03 -9.14 4.44
CA LYS A 414 29.46 -10.50 4.75
C LYS A 414 29.21 -10.87 6.20
N LEU A 415 28.91 -12.15 6.45
CA LEU A 415 28.98 -12.69 7.81
C LEU A 415 30.44 -12.93 8.18
N ALA A 416 30.82 -12.64 9.43
CA ALA A 416 32.21 -12.80 9.90
C ALA A 416 32.75 -14.23 9.79
N HIS A 417 31.87 -15.23 9.65
CA HIS A 417 32.20 -16.65 9.51
C HIS A 417 32.07 -17.18 8.08
N ASN A 418 31.79 -16.30 7.11
CA ASN A 418 31.72 -16.69 5.70
C ASN A 418 33.15 -16.94 5.18
N GLU A 419 33.35 -18.07 4.50
CA GLU A 419 34.63 -18.42 3.86
C GLU A 419 35.03 -17.42 2.77
N GLU A 420 34.06 -16.72 2.19
CA GLU A 420 34.27 -15.68 1.18
C GLU A 420 34.49 -14.27 1.77
N LEU A 421 34.63 -14.11 3.09
CA LEU A 421 34.82 -12.80 3.73
C LEU A 421 36.01 -12.04 3.12
N GLU A 422 37.17 -12.70 3.05
CA GLU A 422 38.40 -12.11 2.49
C GLU A 422 38.25 -11.85 0.98
N HIS A 423 37.62 -12.76 0.25
CA HIS A 423 37.36 -12.59 -1.17
C HIS A 423 36.43 -11.38 -1.42
N GLY A 424 35.39 -11.22 -0.60
CA GLY A 424 34.48 -10.08 -0.63
C GLY A 424 35.21 -8.74 -0.47
N LEU A 425 36.09 -8.66 0.54
CA LEU A 425 36.83 -7.45 0.85
C LEU A 425 37.96 -7.15 -0.15
N THR A 426 38.76 -8.15 -0.52
CA THR A 426 40.00 -7.95 -1.29
C THR A 426 39.80 -8.02 -2.81
N LYS A 427 38.71 -8.64 -3.28
CA LYS A 427 38.42 -8.83 -4.70
C LYS A 427 37.09 -8.22 -5.10
N GLN A 428 35.97 -8.67 -4.52
CA GLN A 428 34.62 -8.29 -5.00
C GLN A 428 34.38 -6.78 -4.88
N LEU A 429 34.48 -6.22 -3.67
CA LEU A 429 34.23 -4.79 -3.46
C LEU A 429 35.20 -3.90 -4.28
N PRO A 430 36.53 -4.12 -4.30
CA PRO A 430 37.44 -3.38 -5.17
C PRO A 430 37.12 -3.47 -6.67
N LEU A 431 36.63 -4.62 -7.17
CA LEU A 431 36.21 -4.76 -8.57
C LEU A 431 35.03 -3.82 -8.90
N TYR A 432 34.03 -3.73 -8.02
CA TYR A 432 32.92 -2.78 -8.21
C TYR A 432 33.39 -1.33 -8.12
N LEU A 433 34.31 -1.02 -7.20
CA LEU A 433 34.85 0.33 -7.08
C LEU A 433 35.67 0.75 -8.31
N LYS A 434 36.29 -0.18 -9.06
CA LYS A 434 36.91 0.15 -10.37
C LYS A 434 35.88 0.66 -11.37
N ALA A 435 34.66 0.13 -11.37
CA ALA A 435 33.56 0.56 -12.24
C ALA A 435 32.79 1.76 -11.68
N SER A 436 32.83 2.01 -10.37
CA SER A 436 32.14 3.13 -9.73
C SER A 436 32.81 4.49 -10.00
N PRO A 437 32.04 5.57 -10.27
CA PRO A 437 32.57 6.93 -10.36
C PRO A 437 33.15 7.49 -9.04
N SER A 438 32.56 7.17 -7.88
CA SER A 438 32.95 7.78 -6.59
C SER A 438 34.18 7.13 -5.94
N LYS A 439 34.48 5.88 -6.30
CA LYS A 439 35.51 5.04 -5.66
C LYS A 439 35.32 4.84 -4.14
N SER A 440 34.15 5.19 -3.61
CA SER A 440 33.80 5.09 -2.20
C SER A 440 33.08 3.77 -1.92
N GLY A 441 33.59 3.02 -0.95
CA GLY A 441 33.15 1.66 -0.63
C GLY A 441 32.89 1.46 0.86
N LEU A 442 31.95 0.57 1.17
CA LEU A 442 31.62 0.17 2.54
C LEU A 442 31.60 -1.35 2.66
N PHE A 443 32.32 -1.88 3.63
CA PHE A 443 32.35 -3.31 3.93
C PHE A 443 31.66 -3.59 5.27
N LEU A 444 30.43 -4.10 5.21
CA LEU A 444 29.63 -4.41 6.38
C LEU A 444 29.87 -5.86 6.80
N VAL A 445 30.30 -6.05 8.05
CA VAL A 445 30.55 -7.39 8.60
C VAL A 445 29.63 -7.63 9.78
N MET A 446 28.84 -8.71 9.73
CA MET A 446 27.99 -9.08 10.86
C MET A 446 28.62 -10.22 11.68
N TRP A 447 28.79 -9.96 12.97
CA TRP A 447 29.41 -10.84 13.95
C TRP A 447 28.34 -11.53 14.79
N PHE A 448 28.46 -12.84 14.98
CA PHE A 448 27.46 -13.65 15.71
C PHE A 448 28.03 -14.48 16.86
N LYS A 449 29.37 -14.52 16.99
CA LYS A 449 30.03 -15.35 18.01
C LYS A 449 29.82 -14.75 19.39
N ASP A 450 29.16 -15.50 20.26
CA ASP A 450 28.91 -15.10 21.64
C ASP A 450 30.13 -15.34 22.53
N GLU A 451 30.27 -14.53 23.59
CA GLU A 451 31.43 -14.55 24.48
C GLU A 451 31.57 -15.84 25.29
N LYS A 452 30.45 -16.57 25.49
CA LYS A 452 30.41 -17.84 26.22
C LYS A 452 30.46 -19.07 25.30
N GLU A 453 30.53 -18.85 23.99
CA GLU A 453 30.46 -19.87 22.95
C GLU A 453 29.24 -20.83 23.06
N GLU A 454 28.14 -20.35 23.62
CA GLU A 454 26.89 -21.10 23.86
C GLU A 454 26.09 -21.36 22.58
N TYR A 455 26.06 -20.40 21.64
CA TYR A 455 25.14 -20.43 20.50
C TYR A 455 25.84 -20.54 19.15
N PHE A 456 27.01 -19.90 18.98
CA PHE A 456 27.70 -19.93 17.69
C PHE A 456 29.21 -19.73 17.86
N LYS A 457 30.02 -20.68 17.36
CA LYS A 457 31.48 -20.73 17.61
C LYS A 457 32.37 -20.24 16.47
N ARG A 458 31.80 -19.93 15.30
CA ARG A 458 32.56 -19.47 14.12
C ARG A 458 32.66 -17.93 14.08
N PRO A 459 33.69 -17.33 13.45
CA PRO A 459 34.87 -17.98 12.86
C PRO A 459 35.74 -18.67 13.91
N THR A 460 36.30 -19.82 13.54
CA THR A 460 37.18 -20.61 14.42
C THR A 460 38.50 -19.87 14.62
N ASN A 461 39.02 -19.81 15.84
CA ASN A 461 40.33 -19.20 16.18
C ASN A 461 40.45 -17.68 15.97
N GLN A 462 39.34 -16.97 15.78
CA GLN A 462 39.33 -15.50 15.81
C GLN A 462 38.34 -14.99 16.86
N ASN A 463 38.78 -14.05 17.68
CA ASN A 463 37.92 -13.24 18.52
C ASN A 463 37.55 -11.92 17.82
N LYS A 464 36.58 -11.19 18.39
CA LYS A 464 36.08 -9.94 17.80
C LYS A 464 37.20 -8.91 17.59
N THR A 465 38.13 -8.79 18.54
CA THR A 465 39.28 -7.87 18.47
C THR A 465 40.24 -8.24 17.34
N GLN A 466 40.54 -9.52 17.16
CA GLN A 466 41.36 -10.02 16.06
C GLN A 466 40.70 -9.77 14.69
N MET A 467 39.38 -9.98 14.59
CA MET A 467 38.62 -9.69 13.37
C MET A 467 38.65 -8.20 13.02
N LEU A 468 38.42 -7.32 14.01
CA LEU A 468 38.50 -5.86 13.81
C LEU A 468 39.88 -5.45 13.29
N LYS A 469 40.95 -5.94 13.93
CA LYS A 469 42.33 -5.66 13.52
C LYS A 469 42.61 -6.16 12.10
N TYR A 470 42.15 -7.36 11.76
CA TYR A 470 42.27 -7.91 10.41
C TYR A 470 41.59 -7.03 9.35
N LEU A 471 40.36 -6.60 9.60
CA LEU A 471 39.61 -5.73 8.68
C LEU A 471 40.33 -4.38 8.49
N GLU A 472 40.80 -3.76 9.57
CA GLU A 472 41.51 -2.49 9.54
C GLU A 472 42.82 -2.56 8.76
N GLU A 473 43.67 -3.56 9.04
CA GLU A 473 44.95 -3.75 8.34
C GLU A 473 44.75 -4.06 6.84
N THR A 474 43.74 -4.86 6.52
CA THR A 474 43.44 -5.24 5.13
C THR A 474 42.92 -4.05 4.33
N ILE A 475 42.00 -3.27 4.90
CA ILE A 475 41.47 -2.06 4.25
C ILE A 475 42.55 -1.01 4.06
N LYS A 476 43.42 -0.82 5.05
CA LYS A 476 44.56 0.10 4.94
C LYS A 476 45.43 -0.26 3.73
N LYS A 477 45.79 -1.54 3.57
CA LYS A 477 46.54 -2.02 2.40
C LYS A 477 45.80 -1.79 1.08
N ILE A 478 44.49 -2.06 1.04
CA ILE A 478 43.69 -1.87 -0.18
C ILE A 478 43.59 -0.39 -0.57
N ASN A 479 43.35 0.49 0.40
CA ASN A 479 43.24 1.94 0.19
C ASN A 479 44.61 2.58 -0.13
N GLU A 480 45.72 2.01 0.34
CA GLU A 480 47.07 2.46 -0.03
C GLU A 480 47.45 2.02 -1.45
N CYS A 481 47.09 0.80 -1.86
CA CYS A 481 47.39 0.26 -3.20
C CYS A 481 46.40 0.71 -4.29
N GLY A 482 45.17 1.05 -3.92
CA GLY A 482 44.09 1.43 -4.83
C GLY A 482 43.67 2.89 -4.63
N LYS A 483 43.22 3.58 -5.68
CA LYS A 483 42.55 4.89 -5.54
C LYS A 483 41.12 4.74 -5.02
N PHE A 484 40.93 3.99 -3.93
CA PHE A 484 39.64 3.71 -3.30
C PHE A 484 39.55 4.32 -1.91
N LYS A 485 38.33 4.56 -1.45
CA LYS A 485 38.02 4.95 -0.07
C LYS A 485 37.08 3.90 0.51
N ILE A 486 37.65 2.82 1.03
CA ILE A 486 36.88 1.76 1.69
C ILE A 486 36.87 1.98 3.19
N GLU A 487 35.69 1.90 3.80
CA GLU A 487 35.50 1.79 5.25
C GLU A 487 34.89 0.44 5.60
N SER A 488 35.15 -0.08 6.80
CA SER A 488 34.41 -1.24 7.30
C SER A 488 33.68 -0.94 8.60
N VAL A 489 32.56 -1.61 8.78
CA VAL A 489 31.81 -1.60 10.02
C VAL A 489 31.48 -3.03 10.42
N LEU A 490 31.99 -3.44 11.58
CA LEU A 490 31.59 -4.67 12.23
C LEU A 490 30.39 -4.41 13.15
N ILE A 491 29.30 -5.14 12.93
CA ILE A 491 28.06 -5.09 13.69
C ILE A 491 27.90 -6.39 14.48
N ASP A 492 27.83 -6.29 15.80
CA ASP A 492 27.74 -7.43 16.72
C ASP A 492 26.29 -7.84 17.02
N ALA A 493 25.84 -8.89 16.34
CA ALA A 493 24.53 -9.51 16.50
C ALA A 493 24.56 -10.76 17.39
N SER A 494 25.57 -10.94 18.25
CA SER A 494 25.66 -12.08 19.18
C SER A 494 24.48 -12.15 20.15
N LYS A 495 24.04 -13.35 20.51
CA LYS A 495 23.08 -13.54 21.61
C LYS A 495 23.81 -13.43 22.95
N ARG A 496 23.36 -12.52 23.81
CA ARG A 496 23.88 -12.35 25.18
C ARG A 496 22.85 -12.83 26.20
N PRO A 497 23.25 -13.47 27.31
CA PRO A 497 22.33 -13.82 28.40
C PRO A 497 21.54 -12.60 28.89
N SER A 498 20.29 -12.80 29.35
CA SER A 498 19.55 -11.74 30.03
C SER A 498 20.24 -11.43 31.36
N ALA A 499 20.31 -10.15 31.73
CA ALA A 499 20.95 -9.69 32.97
C ALA A 499 20.25 -10.15 34.28
N SER A 500 19.30 -11.08 34.17
CA SER A 500 18.52 -11.64 35.28
C SER A 500 19.11 -12.93 35.87
N HIS A 501 20.31 -13.33 35.45
CA HIS A 501 21.02 -14.53 35.96
C HIS A 501 22.49 -14.26 36.33
N SER A 502 22.79 -13.07 36.83
CA SER A 502 24.09 -12.73 37.44
C SER A 502 23.88 -12.01 38.76
#